data_AF-A0A139RF51-F1
#
_entry.id   AF-A0A139RF51-F1
#
_cell.length_a   1.000
_cell.length_b   1.000
_cell.length_c   1.000
_cell.angle_alpha   90.00
_cell.angle_beta   90.00
_cell.angle_gamma   90.00
#
_symmetry.space_group_name_H-M   'P 1'
#
loop_
_entity.id
_entity.type
_entity.pdbx_description
1 polymer ?
#
loop_
_entity_poly.entity_id
_entity_poly.type
_entity_poly.pdbx_seq_one_letter_code
_entity_poly.pdbx_strand_id
1 'polypeptide(L)' 'MFLRIEIANLSDFIESAKEVTKKAEELGLAVQRLNEMELELKTKAADK' A
#
# COMPACT_ATOMS: atom_id res chain seq x y z
N MET A 1 -15.58 -17.37 -35.52
CA MET A 1 -15.44 -18.36 -34.42
C MET A 1 -14.76 -17.64 -33.26
N PHE A 2 -15.39 -17.56 -32.09
CA PHE A 2 -14.82 -16.91 -30.91
C PHE A 2 -14.35 -18.01 -29.94
N LEU A 3 -13.05 -18.04 -29.64
CA LEU A 3 -12.54 -18.84 -28.52
C LEU A 3 -12.78 -18.05 -27.23
N ARG A 4 -13.59 -18.59 -26.33
CA ARG A 4 -13.61 -18.14 -24.93
C ARG A 4 -12.45 -18.83 -24.22
N ILE A 5 -11.46 -18.04 -23.80
CA ILE A 5 -10.36 -18.49 -22.97
C ILE A 5 -10.80 -18.25 -21.52
N GLU A 6 -11.08 -19.34 -20.80
CA GLU A 6 -11.29 -19.28 -19.35
C GLU A 6 -9.95 -19.54 -18.66
N ILE A 7 -9.44 -18.53 -17.97
CA ILE A 7 -8.21 -18.66 -17.18
C ILE A 7 -8.63 -19.09 -15.78
N ALA A 8 -8.38 -20.36 -15.45
CA ALA A 8 -8.61 -20.87 -14.10
C ALA A 8 -7.84 -20.02 -13.06
N ASN A 9 -8.48 -19.78 -11.91
CA ASN A 9 -7.92 -19.04 -10.78
C ASN A 9 -7.61 -17.55 -11.03
N LEU A 10 -8.07 -16.97 -12.15
CA LEU A 10 -7.88 -15.54 -12.42
C LEU A 10 -8.59 -14.65 -11.38
N SER A 11 -9.76 -15.07 -10.91
CA SER A 11 -10.50 -14.33 -9.88
C SER A 11 -9.70 -14.25 -8.58
N ASP A 12 -9.20 -15.39 -8.09
CA ASP A 12 -8.42 -15.47 -6.85
C ASP A 12 -7.10 -14.69 -6.96
N PHE A 13 -6.47 -14.72 -8.14
CA PHE A 13 -5.29 -13.90 -8.41
C PHE A 13 -5.61 -12.40 -8.34
N ILE A 14 -6.70 -11.96 -8.97
CA ILE A 14 -7.13 -10.56 -8.95
C ILE A 14 -7.45 -10.11 -7.51
N GLU A 15 -8.12 -10.96 -6.73
CA GLU A 15 -8.44 -10.68 -5.34
C GLU A 15 -7.16 -10.55 -4.49
N SER A 16 -6.24 -11.52 -4.61
CA SER A 16 -4.95 -11.49 -3.93
C SER A 16 -4.13 -10.25 -4.31
N ALA A 17 -4.11 -9.88 -5.59
CA ALA A 17 -3.41 -8.70 -6.08
C ALA A 17 -4.00 -7.40 -5.49
N LYS A 18 -5.33 -7.32 -5.37
CA LYS A 18 -6.00 -6.19 -4.72
C LYS A 18 -5.64 -6.08 -3.24
N GLU A 19 -5.59 -7.20 -2.52
CA GLU A 19 -5.19 -7.20 -1.11
C GLU A 19 -3.74 -6.74 -0.91
N VAL A 20 -2.82 -7.21 -1.75
CA VAL A 20 -1.42 -6.78 -1.72
C VAL A 20 -1.31 -5.27 -1.98
N THR A 21 -2.04 -4.78 -2.99
CA THR A 21 -2.06 -3.35 -3.33
C THR A 21 -2.57 -2.52 -2.16
N LYS A 22 -3.70 -2.90 -1.56
CA LYS A 22 -4.26 -2.21 -0.40
C LYS A 22 -3.30 -2.16 0.79
N LYS A 23 -2.64 -3.29 1.11
CA LYS A 23 -1.66 -3.35 2.20
C LYS A 23 -0.45 -2.45 1.93
N ALA A 24 0.00 -2.36 0.68
CA ALA A 24 1.09 -1.47 0.29
C ALA A 24 0.71 0.01 0.47
N GLU A 25 -0.52 0.39 0.09
CA GLU A 25 -1.04 1.75 0.30
C GLU A 25 -1.13 2.11 1.79
N GLU A 26 -1.71 1.23 2.60
CA GLU A 26 -1.83 1.42 4.06
C GLU A 26 -0.46 1.58 4.72
N LEU A 27 0.52 0.75 4.33
CA LEU A 27 1.89 0.85 4.83
C LEU A 27 2.55 2.17 4.41
N GLY A 28 2.37 2.60 3.15
CA GLY A 28 2.87 3.87 2.66
C GLY A 28 2.37 5.06 3.48
N LEU A 29 1.07 5.09 3.79
CA LEU A 29 0.47 6.12 4.64
C LEU A 29 1.00 6.08 6.08
N ALA A 30 1.19 4.88 6.65
CA ALA A 30 1.76 4.74 7.99
C ALA A 30 3.20 5.27 8.06
N VAL A 31 4.03 4.95 7.05
CA VAL A 31 5.41 5.45 6.95
C VAL A 31 5.42 6.97 6.79
N GLN A 32 4.55 7.53 5.95
CA GLN A 32 4.46 8.99 5.80
C GLN A 32 4.16 9.69 7.13
N ARG A 33 3.16 9.20 7.87
CA ARG A 33 2.80 9.75 9.19
C ARG A 33 3.93 9.66 10.20
N LEU A 34 4.68 8.56 10.19
CA LEU A 34 5.86 8.38 11.05
C LEU A 34 6.95 9.40 10.71
N ASN A 35 7.21 9.63 9.42
CA ASN A 35 8.19 10.62 8.97
C ASN A 35 7.78 12.05 9.36
N GLU A 36 6.50 12.39 9.23
CA GLU A 36 5.96 13.69 9.65
C GLU A 36 6.15 13.90 11.16
N MET A 37 5.80 12.89 11.97
CA MET A 37 5.99 12.93 13.42
C MET A 37 7.47 13.04 13.81
N GLU A 38 8.36 12.29 13.15
CA GLU A 38 9.80 12.36 13.37
C GLU A 38 10.33 13.77 13.07
N LEU A 39 9.88 14.38 11.98
CA LEU A 39 10.24 15.73 11.61
C LEU A 39 9.79 16.73 12.68
N GLU A 40 8.53 16.69 13.10
CA GLU A 40 8.01 17.57 14.17
C GLU A 40 8.80 17.47 15.47
N LEU A 41 9.17 16.24 15.87
CA LEU A 41 9.97 16.00 17.07
C LEU A 41 11.38 16.58 16.94
N LYS A 42 12.02 16.41 15.78
CA LYS A 42 13.35 16.99 15.49
C LYS A 42 13.32 18.51 15.54
N THR A 43 12.29 19.16 14.97
CA THR A 43 12.18 20.62 14.98
C THR A 43 11.99 21.15 16.40
N LYS A 44 11.17 20.49 17.23
CA LYS A 44 10.99 20.85 18.65
C LYS A 44 12.26 20.67 19.48
N ALA A 45 13.09 19.69 19.14
CA ALA A 45 14.36 19.46 19.82
C ALA A 45 15.44 20.48 19.41
N ALA A 46 15.38 21.00 18.18
CA ALA A 46 16.34 21.99 17.65
C ALA A 46 16.05 23.44 18.09
N ASP A 47 14.82 23.74 18.52
CA ASP A 47 14.39 25.08 18.96
C ASP A 47 14.72 25.36 20.46
N LYS A 48 15.55 24.53 21.10
CA LYS A 48 15.89 24.58 22.52
C LYS A 48 17.40 24.65 22.73
#